data_AF-A0A397SPN4-F1
#
_entry.id   AF-A0A397SPN4-F1
#
_cell.length_a   1.000
_cell.length_b   1.000
_cell.length_c   1.000
_cell.angle_alpha   90.00
_cell.angle_beta   90.00
_cell.angle_gamma   90.00
#
_symmetry.space_group_name_H-M   'P 1'
#
loop_
_entity.id
_entity.type
_entity.pdbx_description
1 polymer ?
#
loop_
_entity_poly.entity_id
_entity_poly.type
_entity_poly.pdbx_seq_one_letter_code
_entity_poly.pdbx_strand_id
1 'polypeptide(L)'
;MESQTLSNKLLRDFDNLYNSEADDYDVKIQVGENSKMENFKAHSVILRARSTYFRSAFSSNWAKKEGKYFIFKKPNVSAIVFQIILKYIYTGIIELNENNVKNNIIEILIAADEMNLCELVEYLQQHIINLNNDWIKKNIVKLFNKIYQCKGVFPKLEDYCNDINMCQESELLIDSNIFRGLNHGVLQRILLLILILEIGYLMSIMR
;
A
#
# COMPACT_ATOMS: atom_id res chain seq x y z
N MET A 1 -30.26 -11.81 -9.93
CA MET A 1 -29.15 -12.58 -10.54
C MET A 1 -28.61 -11.91 -11.80
N GLU A 2 -29.44 -11.28 -12.64
CA GLU A 2 -29.01 -10.62 -13.89
C GLU A 2 -28.06 -9.43 -13.69
N SER A 3 -28.28 -8.58 -12.67
CA SER A 3 -27.42 -7.41 -12.40
C SER A 3 -25.96 -7.78 -12.11
N GLN A 4 -25.72 -8.88 -11.38
CA GLN A 4 -24.35 -9.33 -11.06
C GLN A 4 -23.61 -9.79 -12.32
N THR A 5 -24.31 -10.46 -13.24
CA THR A 5 -23.75 -10.93 -14.51
C THR A 5 -23.40 -9.75 -15.42
N LEU A 6 -24.26 -8.72 -15.47
CA LEU A 6 -24.00 -7.50 -16.25
C LEU A 6 -22.80 -6.71 -15.72
N SER A 7 -22.71 -6.51 -14.41
CA SER A 7 -21.55 -5.85 -13.78
C SER A 7 -20.25 -6.63 -14.01
N ASN A 8 -20.28 -7.96 -13.90
CA ASN A 8 -19.10 -8.79 -14.17
C ASN A 8 -18.64 -8.68 -15.63
N LYS A 9 -19.57 -8.55 -16.59
CA LYS A 9 -19.21 -8.34 -18.00
C LYS A 9 -18.51 -7.00 -18.20
N LEU A 10 -19.04 -5.92 -17.62
CA LEU A 10 -18.42 -4.60 -17.66
C LEU A 10 -16.99 -4.62 -17.10
N LEU A 11 -16.78 -5.28 -15.96
CA LEU A 11 -15.44 -5.40 -15.38
C LEU A 11 -14.46 -6.16 -16.28
N ARG A 12 -14.93 -7.20 -16.98
CA ARG A 12 -14.12 -7.92 -17.99
C ARG A 12 -13.78 -7.02 -19.17
N ASP A 13 -14.70 -6.17 -19.61
CA ASP A 13 -14.44 -5.24 -20.70
C ASP A 13 -13.35 -4.22 -20.32
N PHE A 14 -13.33 -3.72 -19.07
CA PHE A 14 -12.24 -2.88 -18.56
C PHE A 14 -10.93 -3.62 -18.34
N ASP A 15 -10.96 -4.88 -17.89
CA ASP A 15 -9.76 -5.72 -17.80
C ASP A 15 -9.17 -5.98 -19.21
N ASN A 16 -10.01 -6.24 -20.20
CA ASN A 16 -9.57 -6.35 -21.60
C ASN A 16 -8.95 -5.04 -22.09
N LEU A 17 -9.56 -3.89 -21.79
CA LEU A 17 -9.01 -2.57 -22.16
C LEU A 17 -7.64 -2.32 -21.52
N TYR A 18 -7.40 -2.80 -20.30
CA TYR A 18 -6.08 -2.76 -19.66
C TYR A 18 -5.06 -3.66 -20.38
N ASN A 19 -5.47 -4.86 -20.80
CA ASN A 19 -4.58 -5.86 -21.39
C ASN A 19 -4.34 -5.70 -22.91
N SER A 20 -5.22 -5.02 -23.66
CA SER A 20 -5.21 -4.97 -25.13
C SER A 20 -4.23 -3.95 -25.73
N GLU A 21 -3.02 -3.82 -25.16
CA GLU A 21 -2.03 -2.76 -25.47
C GLU A 21 -2.52 -1.31 -25.28
N ALA A 22 -3.64 -1.15 -24.55
CA ALA A 22 -4.34 0.11 -24.29
C ALA A 22 -4.71 0.84 -25.59
N ASP A 23 -5.58 0.26 -26.42
CA ASP A 23 -6.14 0.95 -27.59
C ASP A 23 -6.73 2.32 -27.19
N ASP A 24 -6.56 3.34 -28.02
CA ASP A 24 -6.97 4.74 -27.73
C ASP A 24 -6.40 5.39 -26.44
N TYR A 25 -5.29 4.88 -25.90
CA TYR A 25 -4.62 5.52 -24.76
C TYR A 25 -4.21 6.99 -25.06
N ASP A 26 -4.38 7.84 -24.06
CA ASP A 26 -4.01 9.26 -24.07
C ASP A 26 -3.01 9.62 -22.96
N VAL A 27 -2.54 8.65 -22.17
CA VAL A 27 -1.54 8.84 -21.11
C VAL A 27 -0.37 7.89 -21.29
N LYS A 28 0.86 8.41 -21.18
CA LYS A 28 2.10 7.66 -21.00
C LYS A 28 2.65 7.96 -19.61
N ILE A 29 2.86 6.91 -18.81
CA ILE A 29 3.31 7.01 -17.43
C ILE A 29 4.69 6.37 -17.30
N GLN A 30 5.67 7.15 -16.88
CA GLN A 30 7.05 6.71 -16.64
C GLN A 30 7.22 6.41 -15.17
N VAL A 31 7.41 5.14 -14.81
CA VAL A 31 7.46 4.67 -13.42
C VAL A 31 8.85 4.15 -13.09
N GLY A 32 9.32 4.44 -11.88
CA GLY A 32 10.66 4.10 -11.43
C GLY A 32 11.73 5.09 -11.92
N GLU A 33 12.99 4.79 -11.59
CA GLU A 33 14.13 5.64 -11.91
C GLU A 33 15.23 4.87 -12.66
N ASN A 34 16.00 5.61 -13.46
CA ASN A 34 17.21 5.13 -14.15
C ASN A 34 16.95 3.86 -14.97
N SER A 35 17.80 2.84 -14.81
CA SER A 35 17.74 1.57 -15.55
C SER A 35 16.54 0.68 -15.19
N LYS A 36 15.76 1.03 -14.16
CA LYS A 36 14.55 0.30 -13.74
C LYS A 36 13.26 1.04 -14.13
N MET A 37 13.37 2.06 -14.99
CA MET A 37 12.21 2.81 -15.44
C MET A 37 11.41 2.00 -16.47
N GLU A 38 10.10 1.92 -16.26
CA GLU A 38 9.17 1.28 -17.18
C GLU A 38 8.09 2.27 -17.66
N ASN A 39 7.59 2.04 -18.87
CA ASN A 39 6.57 2.89 -19.48
C ASN A 39 5.22 2.17 -19.49
N PHE A 40 4.19 2.83 -18.96
CA PHE A 40 2.82 2.35 -18.96
C PHE A 40 1.97 3.23 -19.87
N LYS A 41 1.01 2.63 -20.56
CA LYS A 41 -0.04 3.32 -21.31
C LYS A 41 -1.34 3.26 -20.52
N ALA A 42 -2.11 4.34 -20.52
CA ALA A 42 -3.38 4.39 -19.80
C ALA A 42 -4.36 5.43 -20.36
N HIS A 43 -5.59 5.39 -19.86
CA HIS A 43 -6.67 6.31 -20.21
C HIS A 43 -6.88 7.34 -19.10
N SER A 44 -6.71 8.61 -19.43
CA SER A 44 -6.87 9.73 -18.49
C SER A 44 -8.28 9.74 -17.90
N VAL A 45 -9.31 9.40 -18.67
CA VAL A 45 -10.69 9.40 -18.19
C VAL A 45 -10.90 8.39 -17.06
N ILE A 46 -10.33 7.19 -17.17
CA ILE A 46 -10.42 6.14 -16.14
C ILE A 46 -9.64 6.58 -14.89
N LEU A 47 -8.39 7.01 -15.07
CA LEU A 47 -7.53 7.45 -13.96
C LEU A 47 -8.18 8.59 -13.16
N ARG A 48 -8.69 9.63 -13.84
CA ARG A 48 -9.36 10.77 -13.19
C ARG A 48 -10.69 10.43 -12.55
N ALA A 49 -11.41 9.44 -13.09
CA ALA A 49 -12.66 8.96 -12.50
C ALA A 49 -12.42 8.22 -11.18
N ARG A 50 -11.32 7.48 -11.08
CA ARG A 50 -11.00 6.63 -9.93
C ARG A 50 -10.12 7.29 -8.86
N SER A 51 -9.46 8.39 -9.19
CA SER A 51 -8.54 9.07 -8.28
C SER A 51 -8.53 10.58 -8.49
N THR A 52 -8.71 11.32 -7.39
CA THR A 52 -8.59 12.78 -7.38
C THR A 52 -7.14 13.24 -7.54
N TYR A 53 -6.16 12.41 -7.18
CA TYR A 53 -4.75 12.65 -7.49
C TYR A 53 -4.54 12.71 -9.00
N PHE A 54 -5.00 11.70 -9.73
CA PHE A 54 -4.89 11.71 -11.20
C PHE A 54 -5.78 12.78 -11.83
N ARG A 55 -6.94 13.09 -11.25
CA ARG A 55 -7.76 14.25 -11.64
C ARG A 55 -6.95 15.54 -11.65
N SER A 56 -6.29 15.84 -10.54
CA SER A 56 -5.42 17.00 -10.40
C SER A 56 -4.20 16.91 -11.33
N ALA A 57 -3.56 15.74 -11.41
CA ALA A 57 -2.35 15.55 -12.20
C ALA A 57 -2.56 15.88 -13.70
N PHE A 58 -3.73 15.55 -14.24
CA PHE A 58 -4.08 15.77 -15.64
C PHE A 58 -4.89 17.05 -15.90
N SER A 59 -5.25 17.81 -14.86
CA SER A 59 -5.89 19.13 -14.99
C SER A 59 -4.95 20.31 -14.71
N SER A 60 -3.94 20.12 -13.86
CA SER A 60 -3.17 21.21 -13.25
C SER A 60 -1.72 21.28 -13.77
N ASN A 61 -1.49 20.81 -15.00
CA ASN A 61 -0.17 20.79 -15.67
C ASN A 61 0.95 20.02 -14.91
N TRP A 62 0.61 19.12 -13.98
CA TRP A 62 1.62 18.25 -13.37
C TRP A 62 2.17 17.25 -14.38
N ALA A 63 1.27 16.65 -15.17
CA ALA A 63 1.66 15.91 -16.36
C ALA A 63 2.00 16.89 -17.50
N LYS A 64 3.12 16.62 -18.19
CA LYS A 64 3.47 17.35 -19.42
C LYS A 64 2.50 16.94 -20.52
N LYS A 65 2.06 17.88 -21.35
CA LYS A 65 1.25 17.58 -22.54
C LYS A 65 2.11 17.58 -23.80
N GLU A 66 2.05 16.50 -24.57
CA GLU A 66 2.75 16.32 -25.86
C GLU A 66 1.74 15.90 -26.93
N GLY A 67 1.24 16.87 -27.70
CA GLY A 67 0.16 16.65 -28.64
C GLY A 67 -1.11 16.15 -27.93
N LYS A 68 -1.58 14.95 -28.32
CA LYS A 68 -2.75 14.31 -27.69
C LYS A 68 -2.44 13.58 -26.38
N TYR A 69 -1.15 13.42 -26.03
CA TYR A 69 -0.75 12.59 -24.90
C TYR A 69 -0.40 13.42 -23.65
N PHE A 70 -0.79 12.91 -22.49
CA PHE A 70 -0.21 13.27 -21.20
C PHE A 70 1.02 12.41 -20.93
N ILE A 71 2.13 13.03 -20.55
CA ILE A 71 3.36 12.39 -20.09
C ILE A 71 3.48 12.64 -18.59
N PHE A 72 3.29 11.58 -17.80
CA PHE A 72 3.32 11.63 -16.34
C PHE A 72 4.50 10.82 -15.81
N LYS A 73 5.18 11.33 -14.77
CA LYS A 73 6.33 10.68 -14.15
C LYS A 73 6.00 10.30 -12.72
N LYS A 74 6.28 9.04 -12.35
CA LYS A 74 6.10 8.48 -11.00
C LYS A 74 7.37 7.73 -10.57
N PRO A 75 8.47 8.45 -10.27
CA PRO A 75 9.77 7.83 -10.03
C PRO A 75 9.85 7.05 -8.71
N ASN A 76 9.05 7.43 -7.72
CA ASN A 76 9.06 6.91 -6.36
C ASN A 76 8.24 5.63 -6.14
N VAL A 77 7.85 4.92 -7.20
CA VAL A 77 7.13 3.64 -7.14
C VAL A 77 7.80 2.64 -8.10
N SER A 78 7.88 1.37 -7.72
CA SER A 78 8.40 0.33 -8.60
C SER A 78 7.38 -0.04 -9.68
N ALA A 79 7.85 -0.48 -10.84
CA ALA A 79 6.99 -0.88 -11.94
C ALA A 79 5.96 -1.96 -11.54
N ILE A 80 6.39 -2.97 -10.78
CA ILE A 80 5.52 -4.05 -10.28
C ILE A 80 4.40 -3.49 -9.39
N VAL A 81 4.74 -2.59 -8.45
CA VAL A 81 3.73 -1.98 -7.56
C VAL A 81 2.76 -1.11 -8.36
N PHE A 82 3.27 -0.31 -9.30
CA PHE A 82 2.43 0.52 -10.15
C PHE A 82 1.51 -0.31 -11.05
N GLN A 83 2.01 -1.42 -11.60
CA GLN A 83 1.22 -2.35 -12.42
C GLN A 83 0.02 -2.89 -11.63
N ILE A 84 0.24 -3.31 -10.38
CA ILE A 84 -0.82 -3.80 -9.49
C ILE A 84 -1.85 -2.70 -9.22
N ILE A 85 -1.40 -1.48 -8.89
CA ILE A 85 -2.29 -0.34 -8.64
C ILE A 85 -3.07 0.05 -9.91
N LEU A 86 -2.41 0.08 -11.07
CA LEU A 86 -3.04 0.43 -12.34
C LEU A 86 -4.12 -0.59 -12.70
N LYS A 87 -3.86 -1.88 -12.55
CA LYS A 87 -4.87 -2.93 -12.77
C LYS A 87 -6.05 -2.79 -11.80
N TYR A 88 -5.80 -2.46 -10.53
CA TYR A 88 -6.86 -2.14 -9.57
C TYR A 88 -7.70 -0.94 -10.00
N ILE A 89 -7.09 0.12 -10.53
CA ILE A 89 -7.82 1.30 -11.02
C ILE A 89 -8.81 0.92 -12.13
N TYR A 90 -8.43 0.01 -13.04
CA TYR A 90 -9.30 -0.43 -14.13
C TYR A 90 -10.41 -1.38 -13.66
N THR A 91 -10.09 -2.31 -12.77
CA THR A 91 -10.94 -3.48 -12.51
C THR A 91 -11.59 -3.48 -11.12
N GLY A 92 -11.11 -2.65 -10.20
CA GLY A 92 -11.45 -2.73 -8.77
C GLY A 92 -10.86 -3.97 -8.07
N ILE A 93 -10.11 -4.83 -8.77
CA ILE A 93 -9.54 -6.06 -8.23
C ILE A 93 -8.05 -5.82 -7.94
N ILE A 94 -7.64 -6.09 -6.70
CA ILE A 94 -6.24 -6.00 -6.26
C ILE A 94 -5.60 -7.39 -6.25
N GLU A 95 -4.43 -7.53 -6.88
CA GLU A 95 -3.74 -8.81 -7.00
C GLU A 95 -2.80 -9.08 -5.81
N LEU A 96 -3.34 -9.65 -4.74
CA LEU A 96 -2.61 -10.01 -3.52
C LEU A 96 -2.26 -11.50 -3.47
N ASN A 97 -1.55 -12.00 -4.49
CA ASN A 97 -0.96 -13.35 -4.44
C ASN A 97 0.16 -13.44 -3.37
N GLU A 98 0.60 -14.65 -3.03
CA GLU A 98 1.60 -14.89 -1.97
C GLU A 98 2.88 -14.05 -2.14
N ASN A 99 3.35 -13.91 -3.38
CA ASN A 99 4.55 -13.12 -3.69
C ASN A 99 4.33 -11.62 -3.44
N ASN A 100 3.19 -11.08 -3.85
CA ASN A 100 2.84 -9.67 -3.64
C ASN A 100 2.57 -9.36 -2.17
N VAL A 101 1.88 -10.26 -1.45
CA VAL A 101 1.71 -10.15 0.00
C VAL A 101 3.07 -10.13 0.69
N LYS A 102 3.97 -11.05 0.32
CA LYS A 102 5.30 -11.15 0.93
C LYS A 102 6.19 -9.93 0.67
N ASN A 103 6.25 -9.46 -0.57
CA ASN A 103 7.30 -8.53 -1.00
C ASN A 103 6.81 -7.09 -1.23
N ASN A 104 5.54 -6.92 -1.60
CA ASN A 104 5.05 -5.67 -2.20
C ASN A 104 3.95 -4.99 -1.38
N ILE A 105 3.22 -5.68 -0.49
CA ILE A 105 1.99 -5.15 0.13
C ILE A 105 2.17 -3.82 0.87
N ILE A 106 3.31 -3.62 1.55
CA ILE A 106 3.63 -2.35 2.22
C ILE A 106 3.83 -1.23 1.19
N GLU A 107 4.51 -1.51 0.09
CA GLU A 107 4.70 -0.52 -0.99
C GLU A 107 3.41 -0.23 -1.75
N ILE A 108 2.55 -1.24 -1.92
CA ILE A 108 1.21 -1.08 -2.50
C ILE A 108 0.36 -0.16 -1.61
N LEU A 109 0.39 -0.35 -0.28
CA LEU A 109 -0.32 0.52 0.66
C LEU A 109 0.12 1.98 0.54
N ILE A 110 1.44 2.23 0.53
CA ILE A 110 2.00 3.59 0.40
C ILE A 110 1.61 4.22 -0.95
N ALA A 111 1.75 3.46 -2.05
CA ALA A 111 1.40 3.95 -3.37
C ALA A 111 -0.10 4.25 -3.50
N ALA A 112 -0.95 3.44 -2.86
CA ALA A 112 -2.39 3.66 -2.84
C ALA A 112 -2.76 4.96 -2.11
N ASP A 113 -2.13 5.24 -0.97
CA ASP A 113 -2.28 6.50 -0.24
C ASP A 113 -1.83 7.70 -1.07
N GLU A 114 -0.63 7.65 -1.64
CA GLU A 114 -0.08 8.74 -2.45
C GLU A 114 -0.96 9.05 -3.67
N MET A 115 -1.56 8.03 -4.28
CA MET A 115 -2.49 8.17 -5.42
C MET A 115 -3.94 8.45 -4.98
N ASN A 116 -4.17 8.69 -3.69
CA ASN A 116 -5.45 8.99 -3.07
C ASN A 116 -6.55 7.96 -3.39
N LEU A 117 -6.22 6.68 -3.21
CA LEU A 117 -7.12 5.53 -3.39
C LEU A 117 -7.66 5.06 -2.04
N CYS A 118 -8.46 5.90 -1.36
CA CYS A 118 -8.87 5.70 0.04
C CYS A 118 -9.50 4.33 0.32
N GLU A 119 -10.38 3.83 -0.56
CA GLU A 119 -11.02 2.51 -0.42
C GLU A 119 -9.99 1.37 -0.41
N LEU A 120 -8.95 1.47 -1.24
CA LEU A 120 -7.87 0.49 -1.30
C LEU A 120 -6.98 0.59 -0.05
N VAL A 121 -6.68 1.80 0.41
CA VAL A 121 -5.91 2.01 1.65
C VAL A 121 -6.61 1.37 2.84
N GLU A 122 -7.91 1.59 2.97
CA GLU A 122 -8.73 1.02 4.03
C GLU A 122 -8.75 -0.52 3.99
N TYR A 123 -8.93 -1.08 2.79
CA TYR A 123 -8.87 -2.52 2.56
C TYR A 123 -7.49 -3.11 2.93
N LEU A 124 -6.40 -2.49 2.47
CA LEU A 124 -5.04 -2.98 2.69
C LEU A 124 -4.64 -2.94 4.17
N GLN A 125 -5.03 -1.89 4.91
CA GLN A 125 -4.80 -1.83 6.35
C GLN A 125 -5.44 -3.04 7.06
N GLN A 126 -6.71 -3.30 6.77
CA GLN A 126 -7.42 -4.44 7.37
C GLN A 126 -6.81 -5.79 6.93
N HIS A 127 -6.42 -5.90 5.67
CA HIS A 127 -5.80 -7.12 5.15
C HIS A 127 -4.48 -7.41 5.86
N ILE A 128 -3.62 -6.40 6.04
CA ILE A 128 -2.32 -6.54 6.73
C ILE A 128 -2.51 -6.98 8.18
N ILE A 129 -3.49 -6.40 8.90
CA ILE A 129 -3.82 -6.79 10.29
C ILE A 129 -4.23 -8.26 10.39
N ASN A 130 -4.91 -8.77 9.37
CA ASN A 130 -5.41 -10.15 9.33
C ASN A 130 -4.39 -11.15 8.76
N LEU A 131 -3.16 -10.73 8.43
CA LEU A 131 -2.11 -11.65 7.99
C LEU A 131 -1.64 -12.54 9.14
N ASN A 132 -1.13 -13.72 8.81
CA ASN A 132 -0.66 -14.67 9.81
C ASN A 132 0.61 -14.20 10.53
N ASN A 133 0.87 -14.80 11.70
CA ASN A 133 2.01 -14.46 12.54
C ASN A 133 3.36 -14.63 11.80
N ASP A 134 3.48 -15.59 10.89
CA ASP A 134 4.73 -15.79 10.13
C ASP A 134 5.05 -14.64 9.17
N TRP A 135 4.04 -14.06 8.53
CA TRP A 135 4.22 -12.88 7.70
C TRP A 135 4.63 -11.68 8.55
N ILE A 136 3.95 -11.48 9.69
CA ILE A 136 4.23 -10.39 10.63
C ILE A 136 5.69 -10.50 11.09
N LYS A 137 6.13 -11.66 11.57
CA LYS A 137 7.53 -11.90 12.00
C LYS A 137 8.56 -11.46 10.97
N LYS A 138 8.33 -11.80 9.70
CA LYS A 138 9.26 -11.50 8.60
C LYS A 138 9.26 -10.03 8.19
N ASN A 139 8.18 -9.30 8.46
CA ASN A 139 7.96 -7.95 7.93
C ASN A 139 7.78 -6.86 8.99
N ILE A 140 7.76 -7.22 10.28
CA ILE A 140 7.44 -6.30 11.40
C ILE A 140 8.35 -5.07 11.41
N VAL A 141 9.66 -5.27 11.18
CA VAL A 141 10.62 -4.16 11.13
C VAL A 141 10.26 -3.18 10.02
N LYS A 142 10.03 -3.68 8.80
CA LYS A 142 9.68 -2.85 7.64
C LYS A 142 8.34 -2.15 7.87
N LEU A 143 7.34 -2.88 8.36
CA LEU A 143 6.02 -2.35 8.66
C LEU A 143 6.10 -1.22 9.69
N PHE A 144 6.68 -1.48 10.86
CA PHE A 144 6.71 -0.52 11.97
C PHE A 144 7.50 0.74 11.60
N ASN A 145 8.66 0.57 10.98
CA ASN A 145 9.46 1.71 10.51
C ASN A 145 8.67 2.58 9.53
N LYS A 146 7.90 1.97 8.62
CA LYS A 146 7.12 2.70 7.65
C LYS A 146 5.92 3.40 8.27
N ILE A 147 5.14 2.70 9.09
CA ILE A 147 3.97 3.27 9.77
C ILE A 147 4.40 4.44 10.67
N TYR A 148 5.54 4.32 11.36
CA TYR A 148 6.10 5.43 12.14
C TYR A 148 6.50 6.64 11.28
N GLN A 149 7.09 6.41 10.10
CA GLN A 149 7.43 7.48 9.16
C GLN A 149 6.19 8.17 8.57
N CYS A 150 5.09 7.43 8.43
CA CYS A 150 3.81 7.89 7.88
C CYS A 150 2.77 8.12 8.99
N LYS A 151 3.19 8.68 10.14
CA LYS A 151 2.31 8.91 11.28
C LYS A 151 1.09 9.78 10.92
N GLY A 152 -0.09 9.36 11.34
CA GLY A 152 -1.39 9.94 11.05
C GLY A 152 -2.00 9.49 9.73
N VAL A 153 -1.30 8.70 8.90
CA VAL A 153 -1.77 8.29 7.57
C VAL A 153 -2.53 6.97 7.62
N PHE A 154 -2.10 6.03 8.48
CA PHE A 154 -2.63 4.67 8.53
C PHE A 154 -3.16 4.34 9.93
N PRO A 155 -4.28 4.94 10.37
CA PRO A 155 -4.73 4.87 11.75
C PRO A 155 -4.95 3.43 12.26
N LYS A 156 -5.50 2.53 11.44
CA LYS A 156 -5.71 1.14 11.87
C LYS A 156 -4.40 0.39 12.09
N LEU A 157 -3.42 0.62 11.22
CA LEU A 157 -2.10 0.00 11.39
C LEU A 157 -1.32 0.66 12.51
N GLU A 158 -1.50 1.95 12.76
CA GLU A 158 -0.96 2.62 13.95
C GLU A 158 -1.54 2.03 15.23
N ASP A 159 -2.86 1.87 15.31
CA ASP A 159 -3.52 1.24 16.44
C ASP A 159 -3.04 -0.20 16.64
N TYR A 160 -2.94 -0.97 15.54
CA TYR A 160 -2.38 -2.32 15.57
C TYR A 160 -0.93 -2.37 16.07
N CYS A 161 -0.06 -1.48 15.58
CA CYS A 161 1.34 -1.40 16.04
C CYS A 161 1.45 -0.92 17.49
N ASN A 162 0.44 -0.22 18.00
CA ASN A 162 0.37 0.26 19.38
C ASN A 162 -0.33 -0.71 20.33
N ASP A 163 -0.97 -1.77 19.81
CA ASP A 163 -1.65 -2.75 20.65
C ASP A 163 -0.63 -3.55 21.45
N ILE A 164 -0.71 -3.38 22.77
CA ILE A 164 0.11 -4.04 23.77
C ILE A 164 0.00 -5.58 23.69
N ASN A 165 -1.12 -6.13 23.23
CA ASN A 165 -1.29 -7.58 23.07
C ASN A 165 -0.38 -8.16 21.99
N MET A 166 -0.03 -7.37 20.97
CA MET A 166 1.00 -7.76 20.00
C MET A 166 2.36 -7.97 20.67
N CYS A 167 2.66 -7.18 21.71
CA CYS A 167 3.87 -7.31 22.49
C CYS A 167 3.79 -8.48 23.50
N GLN A 168 2.60 -8.83 24.00
CA GLN A 168 2.42 -10.00 24.88
C GLN A 168 2.65 -11.33 24.15
N GLU A 169 2.32 -11.41 22.86
CA GLU A 169 2.67 -12.55 22.01
C GLU A 169 4.17 -12.57 21.61
N SER A 170 4.97 -11.57 22.02
CA SER A 170 6.26 -11.29 21.40
C SER A 170 7.48 -11.93 22.09
N GLU A 171 7.67 -13.23 21.86
CA GLU A 171 9.04 -13.73 21.62
C GLU A 171 9.69 -13.04 20.39
N LEU A 172 8.85 -12.39 19.56
CA LEU A 172 9.18 -11.77 18.29
C LEU A 172 9.90 -10.43 18.42
N LEU A 173 9.59 -9.63 19.43
CA LEU A 173 10.24 -8.33 19.61
C LEU A 173 11.51 -8.45 20.42
N ILE A 174 11.71 -9.56 21.14
CA ILE A 174 12.89 -9.83 21.98
C ILE A 174 14.07 -10.36 21.13
N ASP A 175 13.85 -10.72 19.86
CA ASP A 175 14.94 -11.04 18.94
C ASP A 175 15.80 -9.80 18.65
N SER A 176 17.06 -9.87 19.08
CA SER A 176 18.08 -8.83 18.86
C SER A 176 18.22 -8.40 17.38
N ASN A 177 17.92 -9.28 16.42
CA ASN A 177 17.99 -8.95 15.00
C ASN A 177 16.85 -8.03 14.56
N ILE A 178 15.66 -8.16 15.16
CA ILE A 178 14.52 -7.28 14.91
C ILE A 178 14.81 -5.90 15.47
N PHE A 179 15.34 -5.80 16.69
CA PHE A 179 15.70 -4.51 17.30
C PHE A 179 16.71 -3.70 16.47
N ARG A 180 17.72 -4.36 15.90
CA ARG A 180 18.74 -3.67 15.08
C ARG A 180 18.17 -3.02 13.81
N GLY A 181 17.07 -3.54 13.29
CA GLY A 181 16.43 -3.03 12.09
C GLY A 181 15.48 -1.87 12.33
N LEU A 182 15.08 -1.60 13.58
CA LEU A 182 14.09 -0.57 13.91
C LEU A 182 14.71 0.82 13.95
N ASN A 183 13.98 1.81 13.47
CA ASN A 183 14.34 3.21 13.61
C ASN A 183 14.33 3.59 15.10
N HIS A 184 15.21 4.50 15.51
CA HIS A 184 15.37 4.90 16.92
C HIS A 184 14.04 5.27 17.60
N GLY A 185 13.18 6.04 16.93
CA GLY A 185 11.88 6.42 17.48
C GLY A 185 10.91 5.25 17.65
N VAL A 186 10.99 4.25 16.77
CA VAL A 186 10.21 3.01 16.88
C VAL A 186 10.74 2.15 18.01
N LEU A 187 12.07 2.02 18.11
CA LEU A 187 12.71 1.30 19.20
C LEU A 187 12.32 1.87 20.57
N GLN A 188 12.44 3.19 20.74
CA GLN A 188 12.02 3.88 21.97
C GLN A 188 10.55 3.63 22.29
N ARG A 189 9.68 3.65 21.27
CA ARG A 189 8.25 3.37 21.43
C ARG A 189 8.01 1.94 21.92
N ILE A 190 8.66 0.94 21.32
CA ILE A 190 8.51 -0.46 21.71
C ILE A 190 9.03 -0.69 23.14
N LEU A 191 10.20 -0.15 23.47
CA LEU A 191 10.76 -0.26 24.83
C LEU A 191 9.83 0.33 25.89
N LEU A 192 9.18 1.47 25.60
CA LEU A 192 8.20 2.07 26.49
C LEU A 192 6.97 1.15 26.69
N LEU A 193 6.47 0.51 25.64
CA LEU A 193 5.35 -0.42 25.73
C LEU A 193 5.69 -1.66 26.57
N ILE A 194 6.91 -2.21 26.41
CA ILE A 194 7.40 -3.34 27.20
C ILE A 194 7.50 -2.95 28.69
N LEU A 195 8.05 -1.78 29.00
CA LEU A 195 8.14 -1.30 30.39
C LEU A 195 6.74 -1.15 31.03
N ILE A 196 5.77 -0.61 30.29
CA ILE A 196 4.37 -0.48 30.77
C ILE A 196 3.77 -1.86 31.07
N LEU A 197 4.04 -2.85 30.23
CA LEU A 197 3.60 -4.24 30.42
C LEU A 197 4.18 -4.86 31.69
N GLU A 198 5.50 -4.77 31.88
CA GLU A 198 6.18 -5.33 33.05
C GLU A 198 5.67 -4.69 34.34
N ILE A 199 5.50 -3.37 34.36
CA ILE A 199 4.94 -2.65 35.51
C ILE A 199 3.50 -3.09 35.78
N GLY A 200 2.67 -3.21 34.74
CA GLY A 200 1.29 -3.67 34.85
C GLY A 200 1.17 -5.09 35.42
N TYR A 201 2.04 -5.99 34.99
CA TYR A 201 2.12 -7.36 35.50
C TYR A 201 2.58 -7.41 36.96
N LEU A 202 3.62 -6.64 37.32
CA LEU A 202 4.08 -6.57 38.72
C LEU A 202 2.97 -6.04 39.64
N MET A 203 2.22 -5.02 39.21
CA MET A 203 1.08 -4.49 39.98
C MET A 203 -0.07 -5.49 40.14
N SER A 204 -0.27 -6.45 39.21
CA SER A 204 -1.33 -7.44 39.33
C SER A 204 -1.01 -8.54 40.33
N ILE A 205 0.28 -8.89 40.50
CA ILE A 205 0.75 -9.87 41.48
C ILE A 205 0.79 -9.29 42.90
N MET A 206 0.96 -7.97 43.03
CA MET A 206 1.01 -7.28 44.33
C MET A 206 -0.37 -7.03 44.97
N ARG A 207 -1.47 -7.48 44.35
CA ARG A 207 -2.84 -7.38 44.87
C ARG A 207 -3.35 -8.73 45.37
#